data_AF-A0A2H5VH97-F1
#
_entry.id   AF-A0A2H5VH97-F1
#
_cell.length_a   1.000
_cell.length_b   1.000
_cell.length_c   1.000
_cell.angle_alpha   90.00
_cell.angle_beta   90.00
_cell.angle_gamma   90.00
#
_symmetry.space_group_name_H-M   'P 1'
#
loop_
_entity.id
_entity.type
_entity.pdbx_description
1 polymer ?
#
loop_
_entity_poly.entity_id
_entity_poly.type
_entity_poly.pdbx_seq_one_letter_code
_entity_poly.pdbx_strand_id
1 'polypeptide(L)'
;MRRIVLLGVALALGVALPALGQSAIEELAKQQIAQKTGLDPNLLATLFVTDGENQFILAFVYVTEQTMQSQLKPELKQAIAPYVNRRALLTLLAPAKTSFFDPLRINFEQGQARFLLSAQSIIKVTPDFGAGQFESGTVSAGILLLNDGLDVGQPFRIYYGPQSTVFSLTGQTLPAQPNPFAQLLFFLQFLFLNILLLFLIPFLLGL
;
A
#
# COMPACT_ATOMS: atom_id res chain seq x y z
N MET A 1 -9.87 0.56 53.22
CA MET A 1 -10.32 -0.58 52.38
C MET A 1 -11.19 0.00 51.27
N ARG A 2 -10.62 0.43 50.12
CA ARG A 2 -10.45 -0.28 48.83
C ARG A 2 -11.75 -0.90 48.27
N ARG A 3 -12.04 -0.60 46.98
CA ARG A 3 -13.05 -1.15 46.03
C ARG A 3 -14.23 -0.18 45.80
N ILE A 4 -14.59 0.33 44.62
CA ILE A 4 -14.33 0.00 43.21
C ILE A 4 -14.37 1.32 42.40
N VAL A 5 -13.28 1.66 41.72
CA VAL A 5 -13.29 2.58 40.55
C VAL A 5 -12.99 1.69 39.37
N LEU A 6 -14.03 1.25 38.66
CA LEU A 6 -13.93 0.52 37.39
C LEU A 6 -15.29 0.66 36.69
N LEU A 7 -15.48 1.79 36.02
CA LEU A 7 -16.36 1.92 34.87
C LEU A 7 -15.75 2.98 33.95
N GLY A 8 -14.51 2.73 33.56
CA GLY A 8 -13.74 3.57 32.65
C GLY A 8 -13.99 3.19 31.20
N VAL A 9 -14.25 4.20 30.39
CA VAL A 9 -13.90 4.27 28.95
C VAL A 9 -14.65 3.33 27.99
N ALA A 10 -15.99 3.21 28.12
CA ALA A 10 -16.78 2.48 27.12
C ALA A 10 -17.77 3.34 26.29
N LEU A 11 -18.00 4.62 26.60
CA LEU A 11 -19.03 5.41 25.93
C LEU A 11 -18.68 6.90 25.79
N ALA A 12 -17.54 7.19 25.14
CA ALA A 12 -17.19 8.57 24.78
C ALA A 12 -16.46 8.69 23.43
N LEU A 13 -16.72 7.79 22.48
CA LEU A 13 -16.21 7.89 21.10
C LEU A 13 -17.30 8.24 20.07
N GLY A 14 -18.47 8.67 20.53
CA GLY A 14 -19.65 8.93 19.69
C GLY A 14 -19.77 10.34 19.13
N VAL A 15 -18.81 11.26 19.34
CA VAL A 15 -18.98 12.65 18.90
C VAL A 15 -17.67 13.21 18.34
N ALA A 16 -17.74 13.62 17.06
CA ALA A 16 -16.78 14.40 16.30
C ALA A 16 -15.49 13.72 15.79
N LEU A 17 -15.61 12.95 14.70
CA LEU A 17 -14.51 12.73 13.75
C LEU A 17 -14.94 12.99 12.29
N PRO A 18 -15.37 14.20 11.90
CA PRO A 18 -15.66 14.50 10.51
C PRO A 18 -14.38 14.98 9.80
N ALA A 19 -13.26 14.24 9.86
CA ALA A 19 -12.03 14.59 9.13
C ALA A 19 -10.89 13.53 9.12
N LEU A 20 -11.03 12.36 9.74
CA LEU A 20 -10.01 11.31 9.59
C LEU A 20 -10.25 10.60 8.24
N GLY A 21 -9.85 11.30 7.18
CA GLY A 21 -9.89 10.77 5.82
C GLY A 21 -8.97 9.56 5.66
N GLN A 22 -9.04 8.96 4.47
CA GLN A 22 -8.18 7.88 3.97
C GLN A 22 -6.68 8.03 4.33
N SER A 23 -6.19 9.26 4.52
CA SER A 23 -4.83 9.60 4.94
C SER A 23 -4.44 9.08 6.33
N ALA A 24 -5.31 9.07 7.33
CA ALA A 24 -4.92 8.69 8.69
C ALA A 24 -4.62 7.19 8.83
N ILE A 25 -5.40 6.35 8.13
CA ILE A 25 -5.20 4.90 8.14
C ILE A 25 -4.06 4.50 7.21
N GLU A 26 -3.91 5.19 6.08
CA GLU A 26 -2.73 5.03 5.22
C GLU A 26 -1.44 5.32 5.99
N GLU A 27 -1.43 6.42 6.76
CA GLU A 27 -0.28 6.79 7.60
C GLU A 27 -0.02 5.76 8.70
N LEU A 28 -1.06 5.27 9.38
CA LEU A 28 -0.91 4.21 10.38
C LEU A 28 -0.37 2.90 9.77
N ALA A 29 -0.88 2.50 8.60
CA ALA A 29 -0.41 1.34 7.86
C ALA A 29 1.07 1.48 7.47
N LYS A 30 1.45 2.65 6.94
CA LYS A 30 2.84 2.98 6.61
C LYS A 30 3.74 2.87 7.84
N GLN A 31 3.34 3.47 8.94
CA GLN A 31 4.10 3.42 10.19
C GLN A 31 4.25 2.01 10.74
N GLN A 32 3.19 1.19 10.68
CA GLN A 32 3.26 -0.20 11.14
C GLN A 32 4.18 -1.06 10.28
N ILE A 33 4.11 -0.93 8.95
CA ILE A 33 5.03 -1.63 8.04
C ILE A 33 6.46 -1.15 8.31
N ALA A 34 6.69 0.16 8.35
CA ALA A 34 8.02 0.74 8.59
C ALA A 34 8.63 0.26 9.91
N GLN A 35 7.88 0.32 11.01
CA GLN A 35 8.36 -0.13 12.33
C GLN A 35 8.70 -1.63 12.36
N LYS A 36 7.93 -2.47 11.68
CA LYS A 36 8.11 -3.93 11.70
C LYS A 36 9.16 -4.41 10.71
N THR A 37 9.31 -3.73 9.58
CA THR A 37 10.22 -4.13 8.50
C THR A 37 11.52 -3.34 8.49
N GLY A 38 11.63 -2.25 9.26
CA GLY A 38 12.75 -1.32 9.17
C GLY A 38 12.82 -0.57 7.83
N LEU A 39 11.75 -0.59 7.03
CA LEU A 39 11.64 0.24 5.82
C LEU A 39 11.42 1.70 6.23
N ASP A 40 12.04 2.62 5.48
CA ASP A 40 11.72 4.04 5.60
C ASP A 40 10.26 4.26 5.14
N PRO A 41 9.40 4.91 5.95
CA PRO A 41 8.01 5.14 5.60
C PRO A 41 7.84 5.98 4.32
N ASN A 42 8.81 6.82 3.95
CA ASN A 42 8.78 7.61 2.71
C ASN A 42 9.02 6.77 1.45
N LEU A 43 9.59 5.56 1.60
CA LEU A 43 9.73 4.61 0.50
C LEU A 43 8.45 3.81 0.26
N LEU A 44 7.41 4.01 1.07
CA LEU A 44 6.20 3.20 1.09
C LEU A 44 4.96 4.03 0.77
N ALA A 45 4.14 3.52 -0.14
CA ALA A 45 2.76 3.96 -0.34
C ALA A 45 1.80 2.78 -0.23
N THR A 46 0.60 3.01 0.28
CA THR A 46 -0.43 1.97 0.37
C THR A 46 -1.72 2.46 -0.24
N LEU A 47 -2.35 1.62 -1.06
CA LEU A 47 -3.62 1.88 -1.71
C LEU A 47 -4.62 0.81 -1.31
N PHE A 48 -5.73 1.25 -0.74
CA PHE A 48 -6.87 0.39 -0.43
C PHE A 48 -7.83 0.43 -1.62
N VAL A 49 -8.05 -0.73 -2.25
CA VAL A 49 -8.93 -0.86 -3.41
C VAL A 49 -10.21 -1.55 -2.99
N THR A 50 -11.34 -0.90 -3.28
CA THR A 50 -12.69 -1.45 -3.13
C THR A 50 -13.48 -1.14 -4.39
N ASP A 51 -13.54 -2.06 -5.33
CA ASP A 51 -14.16 -1.90 -6.65
C ASP A 51 -15.14 -3.04 -6.91
N GLY A 52 -16.43 -2.78 -6.66
CA GLY A 52 -17.49 -3.79 -6.68
C GLY A 52 -17.22 -4.92 -5.68
N GLU A 53 -17.04 -6.13 -6.21
CA GLU A 53 -16.70 -7.30 -5.39
C GLU A 53 -15.21 -7.42 -5.06
N ASN A 54 -14.35 -6.58 -5.65
CA ASN A 54 -12.91 -6.66 -5.42
C ASN A 54 -12.52 -5.83 -4.21
N GLN A 55 -11.75 -6.45 -3.30
CA GLN A 55 -11.25 -5.78 -2.12
C GLN A 55 -9.84 -6.27 -1.78
N PHE A 56 -8.86 -5.39 -1.92
CA PHE A 56 -7.45 -5.73 -1.68
C PHE A 56 -6.61 -4.49 -1.36
N ILE A 57 -5.41 -4.73 -0.83
CA ILE A 57 -4.41 -3.72 -0.55
C ILE A 57 -3.31 -3.85 -1.59
N LEU A 58 -2.87 -2.72 -2.13
CA LEU A 58 -1.61 -2.61 -2.84
C LEU A 58 -0.63 -1.84 -1.96
N ALA A 59 0.52 -2.44 -1.66
CA ALA A 59 1.63 -1.72 -1.04
C ALA A 59 2.75 -1.56 -2.07
N PHE A 60 3.26 -0.34 -2.20
CA PHE A 60 4.29 0.04 -3.14
C PHE A 60 5.53 0.48 -2.38
N VAL A 61 6.63 -0.26 -2.55
CA VAL A 61 7.92 0.04 -1.93
C VAL A 61 8.90 0.44 -3.03
N TYR A 62 9.43 1.65 -2.97
CA TYR A 62 10.45 2.09 -3.92
C TYR A 62 11.77 1.36 -3.65
N VAL A 63 12.38 0.83 -4.70
CA VAL A 63 13.57 -0.04 -4.59
C VAL A 63 14.83 0.81 -4.64
N THR A 64 15.42 1.03 -3.46
CA THR A 64 16.67 1.78 -3.27
C THR A 64 17.67 0.95 -2.48
N GLU A 65 18.87 1.49 -2.27
CA GLU A 65 19.86 0.92 -1.36
C GLU A 65 19.33 0.84 0.09
N GLN A 66 18.54 1.82 0.52
CA GLN A 66 17.91 1.82 1.85
C GLN A 66 16.92 0.65 1.98
N THR A 67 16.18 0.34 0.91
CA THR A 67 15.29 -0.84 0.88
C THR A 67 16.06 -2.14 1.12
N MET A 68 17.30 -2.24 0.63
CA MET A 68 18.16 -3.42 0.84
C MET A 68 18.67 -3.56 2.29
N GLN A 69 18.74 -2.45 3.02
CA GLN A 69 19.17 -2.40 4.43
C GLN A 69 18.05 -2.75 5.42
N SER A 70 16.80 -2.78 4.97
CA SER A 70 15.63 -3.15 5.78
C SER A 70 15.65 -4.63 6.23
N GLN A 71 14.65 -5.05 6.99
CA GLN A 71 14.47 -6.43 7.46
C GLN A 71 13.67 -7.30 6.48
N LEU A 72 13.51 -6.88 5.21
CA LEU A 72 12.89 -7.70 4.18
C LEU A 72 13.56 -9.09 4.09
N LYS A 73 12.76 -10.13 3.90
CA LYS A 73 13.26 -11.50 3.79
C LYS A 73 14.27 -11.65 2.64
N PRO A 74 15.26 -12.55 2.77
CA PRO A 74 16.36 -12.68 1.81
C PRO A 74 15.89 -12.88 0.37
N GLU A 75 14.83 -13.65 0.15
CA GLU A 75 14.31 -13.96 -1.19
C GLU A 75 13.77 -12.71 -1.89
N LEU A 76 13.08 -11.82 -1.15
CA LEU A 76 12.61 -10.54 -1.70
C LEU A 76 13.79 -9.63 -2.02
N LYS A 77 14.79 -9.57 -1.13
CA LYS A 77 16.01 -8.80 -1.37
C LYS A 77 16.74 -9.27 -2.62
N GLN A 78 16.87 -10.59 -2.80
CA GLN A 78 17.48 -11.17 -4.00
C GLN A 78 16.69 -10.80 -5.26
N ALA A 79 15.35 -10.86 -5.21
CA ALA A 79 14.50 -10.51 -6.34
C ALA A 79 14.57 -9.03 -6.73
N ILE A 80 14.66 -8.12 -5.75
CA ILE A 80 14.70 -6.67 -6.01
C ILE A 80 16.11 -6.13 -6.26
N ALA A 81 17.17 -6.84 -5.87
CA ALA A 81 18.56 -6.39 -6.01
C ALA A 81 18.94 -5.91 -7.42
N PRO A 82 18.52 -6.56 -8.53
CA PRO A 82 18.82 -6.08 -9.89
C PRO A 82 18.16 -4.75 -10.25
N TYR A 83 17.18 -4.29 -9.45
CA TYR A 83 16.32 -3.15 -9.72
C TYR A 83 16.58 -1.95 -8.79
N VAL A 84 17.55 -2.07 -7.89
CA VAL A 84 18.00 -0.96 -7.04
C VAL A 84 18.39 0.23 -7.91
N ASN A 85 17.83 1.39 -7.58
CA ASN A 85 18.03 2.67 -8.30
C ASN A 85 17.60 2.64 -9.79
N ARG A 86 16.80 1.65 -10.21
CA ARG A 86 16.25 1.54 -11.58
C ARG A 86 14.80 1.99 -11.68
N ARG A 87 14.40 2.97 -10.86
CA ARG A 87 13.05 3.54 -10.86
C ARG A 87 11.98 2.45 -10.74
N ALA A 88 12.14 1.59 -9.75
CA ALA A 88 11.33 0.38 -9.60
C ALA A 88 10.50 0.44 -8.31
N LEU A 89 9.25 -0.03 -8.38
CA LEU A 89 8.39 -0.26 -7.23
C LEU A 89 8.20 -1.75 -7.01
N LEU A 90 8.64 -2.28 -5.87
CA LEU A 90 8.15 -3.55 -5.36
C LEU A 90 6.68 -3.34 -4.97
N THR A 91 5.79 -4.05 -5.66
CA THR A 91 4.34 -3.97 -5.47
C THR A 91 3.84 -5.27 -4.86
N LEU A 92 3.14 -5.16 -3.74
CA LEU A 92 2.58 -6.27 -3.00
C LEU A 92 1.05 -6.18 -3.10
N LEU A 93 0.42 -7.30 -3.43
CA LEU A 93 -1.03 -7.48 -3.43
C LEU A 93 -1.43 -8.34 -2.24
N ALA A 94 -2.35 -7.85 -1.42
CA ALA A 94 -2.95 -8.60 -0.32
C ALA A 94 -4.49 -8.52 -0.39
N PRO A 95 -5.18 -9.57 -0.87
CA PRO A 95 -6.64 -9.58 -0.95
C PRO A 95 -7.31 -9.72 0.40
N ALA A 96 -8.35 -8.91 0.64
CA ALA A 96 -9.23 -9.02 1.80
C ALA A 96 -10.25 -10.16 1.65
N LYS A 97 -10.70 -10.35 0.42
CA LYS A 97 -11.54 -11.45 -0.04
C LYS A 97 -11.05 -11.85 -1.43
N THR A 98 -11.54 -13.00 -1.93
CA THR A 98 -11.24 -13.43 -3.30
C THR A 98 -11.58 -12.31 -4.27
N SER A 99 -10.56 -11.79 -4.95
CA SER A 99 -10.66 -10.58 -5.76
C SER A 99 -9.93 -10.76 -7.08
N PHE A 100 -10.50 -10.21 -8.15
CA PHE A 100 -9.81 -10.07 -9.41
C PHE A 100 -8.86 -8.86 -9.35
N PHE A 101 -7.59 -9.10 -9.68
CA PHE A 101 -6.56 -8.09 -9.82
C PHE A 101 -5.96 -8.15 -11.22
N ASP A 102 -5.67 -6.98 -11.79
CA ASP A 102 -4.89 -6.85 -13.02
C ASP A 102 -3.87 -5.72 -12.85
N PRO A 103 -2.56 -6.03 -12.85
CA PRO A 103 -1.52 -5.01 -12.67
C PRO A 103 -1.51 -3.96 -13.79
N LEU A 104 -2.03 -4.25 -14.99
CA LEU A 104 -2.11 -3.27 -16.09
C LEU A 104 -3.11 -2.14 -15.82
N ARG A 105 -4.00 -2.31 -14.82
CA ARG A 105 -4.91 -1.23 -14.39
C ARG A 105 -4.19 -0.17 -13.53
N ILE A 106 -2.97 -0.44 -13.07
CA ILE A 106 -2.16 0.53 -12.35
C ILE A 106 -1.64 1.58 -13.34
N ASN A 107 -1.82 2.84 -12.99
CA ASN A 107 -1.32 3.97 -13.75
C ASN A 107 -0.84 5.09 -12.83
N PHE A 108 0.04 5.94 -13.36
CA PHE A 108 0.68 7.00 -12.61
C PHE A 108 0.31 8.36 -13.17
N GLU A 109 0.25 9.37 -12.31
CA GLU A 109 0.01 10.75 -12.71
C GLU A 109 1.00 11.68 -12.01
N GLN A 110 1.59 12.59 -12.78
CA GLN A 110 2.44 13.65 -12.28
C GLN A 110 2.19 14.94 -13.08
N GLY A 111 1.65 15.96 -12.40
CA GLY A 111 1.19 17.18 -13.06
C GLY A 111 0.04 16.89 -14.02
N GLN A 112 0.24 17.19 -15.31
CA GLN A 112 -0.74 16.89 -16.38
C GLN A 112 -0.42 15.59 -17.13
N ALA A 113 0.72 14.95 -16.84
CA ALA A 113 1.15 13.75 -17.52
C ALA A 113 0.57 12.50 -16.83
N ARG A 114 0.06 11.58 -17.64
CA ARG A 114 -0.39 10.25 -17.20
C ARG A 114 0.46 9.18 -17.85
N PHE A 115 0.96 8.26 -17.04
CA PHE A 115 1.83 7.17 -17.46
C PHE A 115 1.11 5.84 -17.25
N LEU A 116 0.99 5.06 -18.31
CA LEU A 116 0.40 3.73 -18.27
C LEU A 116 1.49 2.67 -18.16
N LEU A 117 1.19 1.60 -17.43
CA LEU A 117 2.05 0.42 -17.42
C LEU A 117 1.91 -0.35 -18.74
N SER A 118 3.02 -0.98 -19.10
CA SER A 118 3.08 -1.97 -20.17
C SER A 118 3.34 -3.36 -19.58
N ALA A 119 3.02 -4.42 -20.31
CA ALA A 119 3.30 -5.79 -19.85
C ALA A 119 4.80 -6.01 -19.60
N GLN A 120 5.68 -5.41 -20.41
CA GLN A 120 7.14 -5.50 -20.27
C GLN A 120 7.69 -4.76 -19.04
N SER A 121 6.95 -3.81 -18.48
CA SER A 121 7.33 -3.09 -17.25
C SER A 121 6.92 -3.82 -15.96
N ILE A 122 6.33 -5.03 -16.07
CA ILE A 122 5.88 -5.83 -14.94
C ILE A 122 6.75 -7.08 -14.85
N ILE A 123 7.52 -7.18 -13.77
CA ILE A 123 8.33 -8.37 -13.47
C ILE A 123 7.68 -9.11 -12.30
N LYS A 124 7.46 -10.41 -12.46
CA LYS A 124 6.88 -11.25 -11.42
C LYS A 124 7.95 -11.60 -10.38
N VAL A 125 7.67 -11.33 -9.10
CA VAL A 125 8.52 -11.80 -7.99
C VAL A 125 7.95 -13.11 -7.45
N THR A 126 6.62 -13.19 -7.29
CA THR A 126 5.91 -14.44 -7.10
C THR A 126 5.28 -14.90 -8.43
N PRO A 127 5.17 -16.22 -8.69
CA PRO A 127 4.71 -16.73 -9.99
C PRO A 127 3.30 -16.27 -10.39
N ASP A 128 2.45 -16.06 -9.39
CA ASP A 128 1.04 -15.70 -9.50
C ASP A 128 0.81 -14.20 -9.78
N PHE A 129 1.83 -13.32 -9.64
CA PHE A 129 1.64 -11.88 -9.82
C PHE A 129 1.31 -11.53 -11.27
N GLY A 130 0.03 -11.27 -11.54
CA GLY A 130 -0.50 -11.06 -12.89
C GLY A 130 -2.01 -10.85 -12.86
N ALA A 131 -2.63 -10.78 -14.05
CA ALA A 131 -4.08 -10.69 -14.14
C ALA A 131 -4.73 -12.02 -13.72
N GLY A 132 -5.62 -11.99 -12.73
CA GLY A 132 -6.24 -13.21 -12.21
C GLY A 132 -7.04 -13.01 -10.93
N GLN A 133 -7.61 -14.10 -10.44
CA GLN A 133 -8.25 -14.15 -9.12
C GLN A 133 -7.21 -14.51 -8.05
N PHE A 134 -7.24 -13.77 -6.94
CA PHE A 134 -6.38 -14.00 -5.79
C PHE A 134 -7.25 -14.24 -4.57
N GLU A 135 -6.95 -15.29 -3.82
CA GLU A 135 -7.72 -15.69 -2.63
C GLU A 135 -7.38 -14.80 -1.44
N SER A 136 -8.34 -14.70 -0.51
CA SER A 136 -8.12 -14.02 0.77
C SER A 136 -6.96 -14.65 1.53
N GLY A 137 -6.12 -13.82 2.14
CA GLY A 137 -4.99 -14.28 2.95
C GLY A 137 -3.76 -14.73 2.17
N THR A 138 -3.77 -14.61 0.85
CA THR A 138 -2.56 -14.74 0.02
C THR A 138 -1.83 -13.40 -0.10
N VAL A 139 -0.53 -13.44 -0.38
CA VAL A 139 0.24 -12.26 -0.78
C VAL A 139 1.00 -12.59 -2.06
N SER A 140 0.81 -11.75 -3.07
CA SER A 140 1.51 -11.84 -4.35
C SER A 140 2.40 -10.60 -4.52
N ALA A 141 3.55 -10.75 -5.17
CA ALA A 141 4.53 -9.68 -5.32
C ALA A 141 5.06 -9.58 -6.75
N GLY A 142 5.28 -8.34 -7.20
CA GLY A 142 5.93 -8.04 -8.46
C GLY A 142 6.68 -6.72 -8.42
N ILE A 143 7.46 -6.46 -9.45
CA ILE A 143 8.20 -5.22 -9.62
C ILE A 143 7.59 -4.47 -10.79
N LEU A 144 7.25 -3.20 -10.56
CA LEU A 144 6.78 -2.28 -11.58
C LEU A 144 7.94 -1.34 -11.93
N LEU A 145 8.37 -1.39 -13.19
CA LEU A 145 9.35 -0.45 -13.72
C LEU A 145 8.63 0.84 -14.13
N LEU A 146 9.05 1.96 -13.56
CA LEU A 146 8.45 3.26 -13.82
C LEU A 146 8.93 3.81 -15.16
N ASN A 147 8.07 4.56 -15.83
CA ASN A 147 8.37 5.19 -17.11
C ASN A 147 9.45 6.28 -16.95
N ASP A 148 10.28 6.47 -17.97
CA ASP A 148 11.38 7.43 -17.93
C ASP A 148 10.95 8.89 -17.78
N GLY A 149 9.70 9.23 -18.13
CA GLY A 149 9.15 10.56 -17.95
C GLY A 149 8.66 10.88 -16.52
N LEU A 150 8.56 9.90 -15.62
CA LEU A 150 8.04 10.10 -14.26
C LEU A 150 9.18 10.44 -13.28
N ASP A 151 9.30 11.68 -12.85
CA ASP A 151 10.34 12.06 -11.87
C ASP A 151 10.01 11.51 -10.47
N VAL A 152 10.78 10.52 -10.03
CA VAL A 152 10.62 9.86 -8.72
C VAL A 152 10.98 10.76 -7.54
N GLY A 153 11.75 11.84 -7.77
CA GLY A 153 12.10 12.82 -6.74
C GLY A 153 10.95 13.76 -6.38
N GLN A 154 9.94 13.85 -7.25
CA GLN A 154 8.73 14.65 -7.05
C GLN A 154 7.55 13.76 -6.65
N PRO A 155 6.59 14.26 -5.85
CA PRO A 155 5.38 13.51 -5.57
C PRO A 155 4.64 13.13 -6.85
N PHE A 156 4.14 11.90 -6.89
CA PHE A 156 3.26 11.44 -7.96
C PHE A 156 2.13 10.59 -7.38
N ARG A 157 1.06 10.45 -8.16
CA ARG A 157 -0.12 9.70 -7.74
C ARG A 157 -0.15 8.36 -8.43
N ILE A 158 -0.47 7.32 -7.66
CA ILE A 158 -0.67 5.95 -8.14
C ILE A 158 -2.16 5.68 -8.12
N TYR A 159 -2.71 5.25 -9.24
CA TYR A 159 -4.12 4.91 -9.40
C TYR A 159 -4.32 3.42 -9.63
N TYR A 160 -5.43 2.92 -9.11
CA TYR A 160 -6.04 1.67 -9.55
C TYR A 160 -7.55 1.92 -9.67
N GLY A 161 -8.08 1.97 -10.90
CA GLY A 161 -9.46 2.37 -11.12
C GLY A 161 -9.75 3.78 -10.54
N PRO A 162 -10.83 3.97 -9.76
CA PRO A 162 -11.15 5.26 -9.13
C PRO A 162 -10.33 5.56 -7.87
N GLN A 163 -9.63 4.58 -7.29
CA GLN A 163 -8.84 4.77 -6.08
C GLN A 163 -7.43 5.26 -6.41
N SER A 164 -6.88 6.08 -5.51
CA SER A 164 -5.49 6.53 -5.62
C SER A 164 -4.80 6.71 -4.29
N THR A 165 -3.48 6.68 -4.33
CA THR A 165 -2.57 7.05 -3.23
C THR A 165 -1.48 7.98 -3.77
N VAL A 166 -0.82 8.73 -2.89
CA VAL A 166 0.30 9.61 -3.23
C VAL A 166 1.58 8.95 -2.77
N PHE A 167 2.54 8.87 -3.68
CA PHE A 167 3.90 8.46 -3.38
C PHE A 167 4.81 9.68 -3.34
N SER A 168 5.71 9.75 -2.36
CA SER A 168 6.68 10.83 -2.21
C SER A 168 7.88 10.40 -1.37
N LEU A 169 9.09 10.49 -1.95
CA LEU A 169 10.34 10.21 -1.24
C LEU A 169 10.66 11.22 -0.14
N THR A 170 10.04 12.41 -0.18
CA THR A 170 10.30 13.51 0.75
C THR A 170 9.17 13.72 1.76
N GLY A 171 8.13 12.86 1.73
CA GLY A 171 6.93 13.02 2.55
C GLY A 171 6.02 14.17 2.13
N GLN A 172 6.33 14.87 1.03
CA GLN A 172 5.45 15.88 0.45
C GLN A 172 4.11 15.26 0.04
N THR A 173 3.03 15.95 0.37
CA THR A 173 1.65 15.52 0.04
C THR A 173 1.12 16.30 -1.16
N LEU A 174 0.33 15.61 -2.00
CA LEU A 174 -0.48 16.25 -3.02
C LEU A 174 -1.88 16.50 -2.47
N PRO A 175 -2.63 17.50 -2.98
CA PRO A 175 -4.00 17.76 -2.55
C PRO A 175 -4.81 16.47 -2.59
N ALA A 176 -5.56 16.20 -1.51
CA ALA A 176 -6.45 15.06 -1.46
C ALA A 176 -7.50 15.19 -2.57
N GLN A 177 -7.67 14.16 -3.39
CA GLN A 177 -8.73 14.16 -4.38
C GLN A 177 -10.05 13.89 -3.65
N PRO A 178 -11.12 14.70 -3.87
CA PRO A 178 -12.40 14.49 -3.19
C PRO A 178 -12.94 13.09 -3.51
N ASN A 179 -13.03 12.24 -2.49
CA ASN A 179 -13.67 10.93 -2.60
C ASN A 179 -15.05 11.01 -1.93
N PRO A 180 -16.15 11.03 -2.69
CA PRO A 180 -17.50 11.17 -2.13
C PRO A 180 -17.91 9.98 -1.25
N PHE A 181 -17.14 8.88 -1.25
CA PHE A 181 -17.41 7.69 -0.44
C PHE A 181 -16.50 7.57 0.80
N ALA A 182 -15.69 8.57 1.13
CA ALA A 182 -14.68 8.50 2.19
C ALA A 182 -15.23 8.07 3.57
N GLN A 183 -16.48 8.42 3.89
CA GLN A 183 -17.12 8.08 5.17
C GLN A 183 -17.59 6.60 5.25
N LEU A 184 -17.99 5.99 4.13
CA LEU A 184 -18.40 4.57 4.08
C LEU A 184 -17.18 3.62 4.09
N LEU A 185 -16.00 4.13 3.73
CA LEU A 185 -14.74 3.39 3.67
C LEU A 185 -14.10 3.11 5.05
N PHE A 186 -14.50 3.82 6.12
CA PHE A 186 -13.80 3.74 7.41
C PHE A 186 -13.88 2.35 8.07
N PHE A 187 -15.02 1.66 7.98
CA PHE A 187 -15.16 0.30 8.52
C PHE A 187 -14.39 -0.74 7.69
N LEU A 188 -14.36 -0.59 6.36
CA LEU A 188 -13.57 -1.45 5.47
C LEU A 188 -12.06 -1.26 5.72
N GLN A 189 -11.64 -0.06 6.12
CA GLN A 189 -10.25 0.26 6.43
C GLN A 189 -9.70 -0.42 7.69
N PHE A 190 -10.54 -0.73 8.69
CA PHE A 190 -10.11 -1.56 9.83
C PHE A 190 -9.82 -3.00 9.40
N LEU A 191 -10.63 -3.58 8.51
CA LEU A 191 -10.37 -4.91 7.93
C LEU A 191 -9.03 -4.92 7.19
N PHE A 192 -8.76 -3.87 6.41
CA PHE A 192 -7.50 -3.72 5.70
C PHE A 192 -6.28 -3.61 6.63
N LEU A 193 -6.38 -2.92 7.76
CA LEU A 193 -5.29 -2.89 8.75
C LEU A 193 -4.97 -4.29 9.29
N ASN A 194 -6.00 -5.11 9.53
CA ASN A 194 -5.81 -6.49 9.97
C ASN A 194 -5.12 -7.35 8.90
N ILE A 195 -5.51 -7.19 7.62
CA ILE A 195 -4.86 -7.92 6.51
C ILE A 195 -3.39 -7.55 6.39
N LEU A 196 -3.07 -6.27 6.52
CA LEU A 196 -1.70 -5.79 6.51
C LEU A 196 -0.87 -6.41 7.64
N LEU A 197 -1.41 -6.45 8.87
CA LEU A 197 -0.74 -7.04 10.03
C LEU A 197 -0.61 -8.56 9.94
N LEU A 198 -1.61 -9.26 9.41
CA LEU A 198 -1.69 -10.72 9.42
C LEU A 198 -1.03 -11.40 8.22
N PHE A 199 -0.96 -10.73 7.07
CA PHE A 199 -0.47 -11.35 5.83
C PHE A 199 0.73 -10.61 5.24
N LEU A 200 0.62 -9.28 5.12
CA LEU A 200 1.64 -8.50 4.42
C LEU A 200 2.96 -8.42 5.21
N ILE A 201 2.89 -8.15 6.52
CA ILE A 201 4.11 -8.09 7.37
C ILE A 201 4.80 -9.46 7.47
N PRO A 202 4.10 -10.58 7.76
CA PRO A 202 4.73 -11.90 7.74
C PRO A 202 5.34 -12.25 6.39
N PHE A 203 4.67 -11.93 5.29
CA PHE A 203 5.22 -12.16 3.95
C PHE A 203 6.51 -11.37 3.72
N LEU A 204 6.58 -10.12 4.15
CA LEU A 204 7.76 -9.27 4.00
C LEU A 204 8.94 -9.77 4.84
N LEU A 205 8.67 -10.33 6.02
CA LEU A 205 9.69 -10.77 6.98
C LEU A 205 10.06 -12.26 6.83
N GLY A 206 9.26 -13.05 6.12
CA GLY A 206 9.44 -14.50 6.00
C GLY A 206 9.05 -15.25 7.29
N LEU A 207 8.03 -14.76 7.99
CA LEU A 207 7.48 -15.35 9.22
C LEU A 207 6.35 -16.34 8.94
#